data_AF-Q3YWR6-F1
#
_entry.id   AF-Q3YWR6-F1
#
_cell.length_a   1.000
_cell.length_b   1.000
_cell.length_c   1.000
_cell.angle_alpha   90.00
_cell.angle_beta   90.00
_cell.angle_gamma   90.00
#
_symmetry.space_group_name_H-M   'P 1'
#
loop_
_entity.id
_entity.type
_entity.pdbx_description
1 polymer ?
#
loop_
_entity_poly.entity_id
_entity_poly.type
_entity_poly.pdbx_seq_one_letter_code
_entity_poly.pdbx_strand_id
1 'polypeptide(L)'
;MSAKHPVIAVTGSSGAGTTTTSLAFRKIFAQLNLHAAEVEGDSFHRYTRPEMDMAIRKARDAGRHISYFGPEANDFGLLEQTFIEYGQSGKGKSRKYLHTYDEAVPWNQVPGTFTPWQPLPEPTDVLFYEGLHGGVVTPQHNVAQHVDLLVGVVPIVNLEWIQKLIRDTSERGHSREAVMDSVVRSMEDYINYITPQFSRTHLNFQRVPTVDTSNPFAAKGIPSLDESFVVIHFRNLEGIDFPWLLAMLQGSFISHINTLVVPGGKMGLAMELIMLPLVQRLMEGKKIE
;
A
#
# COMPACT_ATOMS: atom_id res chain seq x y z
N MET A 1 7.65 -10.69 -17.74
CA MET A 1 8.39 -9.80 -16.82
C MET A 1 9.51 -9.17 -17.59
N SER A 2 9.60 -7.84 -17.55
CA SER A 2 10.56 -7.08 -18.34
C SER A 2 11.81 -6.86 -17.50
N ALA A 3 12.90 -7.55 -17.85
CA ALA A 3 14.19 -7.32 -17.19
C ALA A 3 14.72 -5.89 -17.37
N LYS A 4 14.07 -5.07 -18.22
CA LYS A 4 14.49 -3.71 -18.56
C LYS A 4 13.68 -2.61 -17.87
N HIS A 5 12.41 -2.86 -17.55
CA HIS A 5 11.50 -1.89 -16.94
C HIS A 5 10.75 -2.53 -15.75
N PRO A 6 11.46 -2.76 -14.63
CA PRO A 6 10.88 -3.42 -13.48
C PRO A 6 9.79 -2.59 -12.82
N VAL A 7 8.79 -3.28 -12.28
CA VAL A 7 7.68 -2.72 -11.50
C VAL A 7 7.79 -3.20 -10.04
N ILE A 8 7.92 -2.23 -9.14
CA ILE A 8 7.83 -2.45 -7.69
C ILE A 8 6.48 -1.93 -7.23
N ALA A 9 5.71 -2.76 -6.52
CA ALA A 9 4.42 -2.36 -5.98
C ALA A 9 4.36 -2.60 -4.47
N VAL A 10 3.99 -1.57 -3.73
CA VAL A 10 3.63 -1.64 -2.32
C VAL A 10 2.10 -1.66 -2.24
N THR A 11 1.55 -2.74 -1.70
CA THR A 11 0.13 -2.87 -1.42
C THR A 11 -0.13 -2.85 0.08
N GLY A 12 -1.05 -2.02 0.54
CA GLY A 12 -1.26 -1.85 1.97
C GLY A 12 -2.34 -0.86 2.33
N SER A 13 -2.89 -1.01 3.55
CA SER A 13 -3.89 -0.08 4.06
C SER A 13 -3.25 1.17 4.68
N SER A 14 -3.93 2.30 4.50
CA SER A 14 -3.52 3.60 5.03
C SER A 14 -3.30 3.52 6.55
N GLY A 15 -2.13 3.96 7.03
CA GLY A 15 -1.77 3.94 8.45
C GLY A 15 -0.88 2.77 8.89
N ALA A 16 -0.66 1.77 8.03
CA ALA A 16 0.22 0.62 8.32
C ALA A 16 1.71 0.98 8.43
N GLY A 17 2.09 2.19 8.00
CA GLY A 17 3.49 2.58 7.75
C GLY A 17 3.81 2.73 6.26
N THR A 18 2.80 2.93 5.41
CA THR A 18 2.95 3.17 3.97
C THR A 18 3.87 4.37 3.70
N THR A 19 3.68 5.49 4.41
CA THR A 19 4.62 6.64 4.38
C THR A 19 6.06 6.26 4.76
N THR A 20 6.24 5.41 5.77
CA THR A 20 7.56 4.88 6.16
C THR A 20 8.17 4.04 5.03
N THR A 21 7.34 3.28 4.32
CA THR A 21 7.74 2.43 3.21
C THR A 21 8.20 3.27 2.02
N SER A 22 7.44 4.28 1.62
CA SER A 22 7.81 5.18 0.53
C SER A 22 9.06 6.00 0.83
N LEU A 23 9.25 6.42 2.08
CA LEU A 23 10.50 7.04 2.51
C LEU A 23 11.68 6.07 2.40
N ALA A 24 11.51 4.80 2.78
CA ALA A 24 12.57 3.79 2.64
C ALA A 24 12.93 3.53 1.16
N PHE A 25 11.93 3.36 0.28
CA PHE A 25 12.19 3.18 -1.15
C PHE A 25 12.85 4.41 -1.78
N ARG A 26 12.41 5.64 -1.45
CA ARG A 26 13.07 6.86 -1.92
C ARG A 26 14.56 6.92 -1.53
N LYS A 27 14.90 6.52 -0.30
CA LYS A 27 16.30 6.43 0.14
C LYS A 27 17.07 5.36 -0.64
N ILE A 28 16.47 4.19 -0.87
CA ILE A 28 17.08 3.10 -1.66
C ILE A 28 17.33 3.57 -3.09
N PHE A 29 16.35 4.20 -3.73
CA PHE A 29 16.48 4.73 -5.09
C PHE A 29 17.57 5.81 -5.16
N ALA A 30 17.63 6.71 -4.18
CA ALA A 30 18.70 7.69 -4.09
C ALA A 30 20.09 7.04 -3.90
N GLN A 31 20.20 6.04 -3.03
CA GLN A 31 21.44 5.31 -2.77
C GLN A 31 21.94 4.54 -4.00
N LEU A 32 21.02 3.99 -4.79
CA LEU A 32 21.32 3.26 -6.02
C LEU A 32 21.36 4.17 -7.26
N ASN A 33 21.13 5.47 -7.10
CA ASN A 33 21.03 6.46 -8.17
C ASN A 33 20.01 6.05 -9.26
N LEU A 34 18.83 5.60 -8.84
CA LEU A 34 17.72 5.16 -9.70
C LEU A 34 16.67 6.27 -9.82
N HIS A 35 16.18 6.50 -11.04
CA HIS A 35 15.07 7.40 -11.32
C HIS A 35 13.75 6.61 -11.34
N ALA A 36 12.98 6.72 -10.26
CA ALA A 36 11.69 6.03 -10.14
C ALA A 36 10.53 6.86 -10.71
N ALA A 37 9.66 6.22 -11.50
CA ALA A 37 8.32 6.73 -11.80
C ALA A 37 7.38 6.39 -10.64
N GLU A 38 7.05 7.39 -9.81
CA GLU A 38 6.12 7.21 -8.69
C GLU A 38 4.66 7.26 -9.17
N VAL A 39 3.88 6.24 -8.80
CA VAL A 39 2.45 6.12 -9.12
C VAL A 39 1.65 5.84 -7.85
N GLU A 40 0.71 6.73 -7.53
CA GLU A 40 -0.18 6.61 -6.38
C GLU A 40 -1.42 5.77 -6.74
N GLY A 41 -1.85 4.87 -5.85
CA GLY A 41 -3.00 4.00 -6.06
C GLY A 41 -4.32 4.75 -6.20
N ASP A 42 -4.46 5.87 -5.48
CA ASP A 42 -5.66 6.71 -5.53
C ASP A 42 -5.90 7.32 -6.91
N SER A 43 -4.88 7.38 -7.75
CA SER A 43 -4.97 7.81 -9.15
C SER A 43 -5.86 6.90 -9.98
N PHE A 44 -6.15 5.68 -9.52
CA PHE A 44 -7.03 4.72 -10.18
C PHE A 44 -8.44 4.67 -9.59
N HIS A 45 -8.79 5.58 -8.67
CA HIS A 45 -10.19 5.75 -8.28
C HIS A 45 -11.06 6.14 -9.50
N ARG A 46 -12.26 5.58 -9.57
CA ARG A 46 -13.27 5.90 -10.59
C ARG A 46 -13.95 7.23 -10.34
N TYR A 47 -14.01 7.65 -9.09
CA TYR A 47 -14.83 8.77 -8.65
C TYR A 47 -14.02 9.81 -7.90
N THR A 48 -14.31 11.08 -8.18
CA THR A 48 -13.98 12.19 -7.28
C THR A 48 -14.74 12.04 -5.96
N ARG A 49 -14.35 12.78 -4.92
CA ARG A 49 -15.03 12.72 -3.61
C ARG A 49 -16.54 12.96 -3.71
N PRO A 50 -17.04 14.01 -4.42
CA PRO A 50 -18.48 14.20 -4.58
C PRO A 50 -19.18 13.10 -5.39
N GLU A 51 -18.52 12.57 -6.42
CA GLU A 51 -19.05 11.47 -7.22
C GLU A 51 -19.15 10.17 -6.41
N MET A 52 -18.15 9.91 -5.55
CA MET A 52 -18.15 8.75 -4.66
C MET A 52 -19.28 8.86 -3.64
N ASP A 53 -19.47 10.03 -3.02
CA ASP A 53 -20.57 10.26 -2.09
C ASP A 53 -21.94 10.02 -2.75
N MET A 54 -22.09 10.43 -4.01
CA MET A 54 -23.29 10.15 -4.79
C MET A 54 -23.42 8.65 -5.11
N ALA A 55 -22.35 7.98 -5.49
CA ALA A 55 -22.35 6.54 -5.79
C ALA A 55 -22.74 5.72 -4.55
N ILE A 56 -22.19 6.05 -3.38
CA ILE A 56 -22.53 5.42 -2.10
C ILE A 56 -24.02 5.59 -1.80
N ARG A 57 -24.58 6.79 -1.98
CA ARG A 57 -26.02 7.04 -1.76
C ARG A 57 -26.89 6.20 -2.71
N LYS A 58 -26.58 6.20 -4.01
CA LYS A 58 -27.31 5.42 -5.02
C LYS A 58 -27.25 3.91 -4.74
N ALA A 59 -26.08 3.40 -4.35
CA ALA A 59 -25.94 2.00 -3.98
C ALA A 59 -26.79 1.66 -2.75
N ARG A 60 -26.79 2.54 -1.74
CA ARG A 60 -27.60 2.39 -0.53
C ARG A 60 -29.09 2.32 -0.84
N ASP A 61 -29.59 3.19 -1.72
CA ASP A 61 -31.00 3.20 -2.12
C ASP A 61 -31.39 1.91 -2.88
N ALA A 62 -30.42 1.24 -3.51
CA ALA A 62 -30.58 -0.07 -4.16
C ALA A 62 -30.28 -1.26 -3.22
N GLY A 63 -30.06 -1.04 -1.92
CA GLY A 63 -29.74 -2.10 -0.95
C GLY A 63 -28.34 -2.71 -1.11
N ARG A 64 -27.42 -2.03 -1.81
CA ARG A 64 -26.02 -2.43 -2.00
C ARG A 64 -25.06 -1.48 -1.30
N HIS A 65 -23.79 -1.85 -1.25
CA HIS A 65 -22.72 -1.02 -0.70
C HIS A 65 -21.57 -0.90 -1.69
N ILE A 66 -20.95 0.28 -1.70
CA ILE A 66 -19.73 0.56 -2.47
C ILE A 66 -18.67 1.01 -1.48
N SER A 67 -17.46 0.47 -1.62
CA SER A 67 -16.31 0.88 -0.83
C SER A 67 -15.09 1.15 -1.71
N TYR A 68 -14.14 1.91 -1.19
CA TYR A 68 -12.84 2.14 -1.85
C TYR A 68 -11.98 0.87 -1.96
N PHE A 69 -12.37 -0.24 -1.34
CA PHE A 69 -11.65 -1.51 -1.47
C PHE A 69 -12.09 -2.28 -2.73
N GLY A 70 -13.32 -2.07 -3.19
CA GLY A 70 -13.94 -2.85 -4.26
C GLY A 70 -13.69 -2.32 -5.68
N PRO A 71 -14.04 -3.12 -6.71
CA PRO A 71 -13.89 -2.79 -8.13
C PRO A 71 -14.85 -1.70 -8.60
N GLU A 72 -15.97 -1.46 -7.89
CA GLU A 72 -16.91 -0.39 -8.24
C GLU A 72 -16.31 1.00 -8.01
N ALA A 73 -15.35 1.15 -7.10
CA ALA A 73 -14.69 2.42 -6.82
C ALA A 73 -13.32 2.58 -7.51
N ASN A 74 -12.81 1.52 -8.15
CA ASN A 74 -11.43 1.46 -8.67
C ASN A 74 -11.39 0.94 -10.11
N ASP A 75 -10.48 1.50 -10.91
CA ASP A 75 -10.22 1.03 -12.26
C ASP A 75 -9.02 0.08 -12.31
N PHE A 76 -9.27 -1.19 -11.97
CA PHE A 76 -8.24 -2.23 -11.99
C PHE A 76 -7.71 -2.53 -13.39
N GLY A 77 -8.53 -2.36 -14.44
CA GLY A 77 -8.09 -2.56 -15.81
C GLY A 77 -7.11 -1.47 -16.25
N LEU A 78 -7.37 -0.21 -15.87
CA LEU A 78 -6.43 0.87 -16.11
C LEU A 78 -5.11 0.70 -15.33
N LEU A 79 -5.18 0.23 -14.08
CA LEU A 79 -3.99 -0.10 -13.29
C LEU A 79 -3.15 -1.21 -13.96
N GLU A 80 -3.79 -2.31 -14.34
CA GLU A 80 -3.14 -3.42 -15.06
C GLU A 80 -2.48 -2.93 -16.36
N GLN A 81 -3.21 -2.16 -17.16
CA GLN A 81 -2.70 -1.62 -18.42
C GLN A 81 -1.50 -0.68 -18.22
N THR A 82 -1.49 0.10 -17.14
CA THR A 82 -0.36 0.98 -16.80
C THR A 82 0.90 0.17 -16.50
N PHE A 83 0.78 -0.94 -15.75
CA PHE A 83 1.92 -1.81 -15.47
C PHE A 83 2.41 -2.54 -16.73
N ILE A 84 1.48 -2.97 -17.60
CA ILE A 84 1.82 -3.57 -18.90
C ILE A 84 2.59 -2.58 -19.78
N GLU A 85 2.08 -1.36 -19.94
CA GLU A 85 2.69 -0.33 -20.79
C GLU A 85 4.09 0.03 -20.31
N TYR A 86 4.25 0.21 -18.99
CA TYR A 86 5.56 0.49 -18.40
C TYR A 86 6.52 -0.67 -18.59
N GLY A 87 6.10 -1.90 -18.28
CA GLY A 87 6.95 -3.08 -18.45
C GLY A 87 7.43 -3.25 -19.91
N GLN A 88 6.60 -2.91 -20.90
CA GLN A 88 6.97 -3.05 -22.31
C GLN A 88 7.86 -1.92 -22.84
N SER A 89 7.64 -0.69 -22.38
CA SER A 89 8.20 0.49 -23.05
C SER A 89 8.94 1.48 -22.14
N GLY A 90 8.82 1.32 -20.82
CA GLY A 90 9.30 2.29 -19.83
C GLY A 90 8.49 3.59 -19.81
N LYS A 91 7.37 3.63 -20.52
CA LYS A 91 6.49 4.80 -20.65
C LYS A 91 5.14 4.54 -20.03
N GLY A 92 4.39 5.60 -19.85
CA GLY A 92 3.03 5.55 -19.33
C GLY A 92 2.54 6.94 -18.95
N LYS A 93 1.42 6.97 -18.23
CA LYS A 93 0.86 8.20 -17.69
C LYS A 93 0.55 8.02 -16.22
N SER A 94 0.65 9.12 -15.48
CA SER A 94 0.19 9.24 -14.10
C SER A 94 -0.70 10.46 -13.95
N ARG A 95 -1.62 10.40 -12.99
CA ARG A 95 -2.30 11.57 -12.45
C ARG A 95 -2.19 11.51 -10.93
N LYS A 96 -2.67 12.53 -10.23
CA LYS A 96 -2.77 12.55 -8.76
C LYS A 96 -4.21 12.72 -8.34
N TYR A 97 -4.54 12.13 -7.19
CA TYR A 97 -5.78 12.41 -6.48
C TYR A 97 -5.47 13.36 -5.33
N LEU A 98 -6.09 14.53 -5.34
CA LEU A 98 -5.72 15.64 -4.46
C LEU A 98 -6.44 15.48 -3.12
N HIS A 99 -5.72 15.23 -2.02
CA HIS A 99 -6.30 15.00 -0.71
C HIS A 99 -6.54 16.28 0.08
N THR A 100 -5.66 17.26 -0.09
CA THR A 100 -5.57 18.49 0.71
C THR A 100 -5.65 19.75 -0.15
N TYR A 101 -5.89 20.90 0.50
CA TYR A 101 -5.89 22.19 -0.21
C TYR A 101 -4.49 22.53 -0.72
N ASP A 102 -3.44 22.23 0.03
CA ASP A 102 -2.05 22.50 -0.38
C ASP A 102 -1.68 21.75 -1.66
N GLU A 103 -2.17 20.53 -1.82
CA GLU A 103 -2.02 19.77 -3.07
C GLU A 103 -2.85 20.35 -4.21
N ALA A 104 -4.05 20.85 -3.93
CA ALA A 104 -5.02 21.25 -4.95
C ALA A 104 -4.82 22.68 -5.48
N VAL A 105 -4.32 23.60 -4.66
CA VAL A 105 -4.07 25.00 -5.00
C VAL A 105 -3.16 25.15 -6.23
N PRO A 106 -2.01 24.45 -6.34
CA PRO A 106 -1.16 24.50 -7.53
C PRO A 106 -1.85 24.13 -8.84
N TRP A 107 -2.96 23.39 -8.78
CA TRP A 107 -3.73 22.95 -9.95
C TRP A 107 -4.99 23.79 -10.19
N ASN A 108 -5.25 24.81 -9.37
CA ASN A 108 -6.53 25.53 -9.34
C ASN A 108 -7.74 24.59 -9.21
N GLN A 109 -7.58 23.52 -8.42
CA GLN A 109 -8.62 22.53 -8.15
C GLN A 109 -9.03 22.55 -6.67
N VAL A 110 -9.98 21.69 -6.29
CA VAL A 110 -10.41 21.49 -4.91
C VAL A 110 -10.02 20.10 -4.42
N PRO A 111 -9.84 19.89 -3.11
CA PRO A 111 -9.59 18.55 -2.58
C PRO A 111 -10.68 17.55 -2.98
N GLY A 112 -10.27 16.33 -3.28
CA GLY A 112 -11.12 15.24 -3.74
C GLY A 112 -11.28 15.16 -5.25
N THR A 113 -10.46 15.86 -6.04
CA THR A 113 -10.45 15.79 -7.51
C THR A 113 -9.17 15.17 -8.06
N PHE A 114 -9.17 14.90 -9.37
CA PHE A 114 -8.02 14.37 -10.08
C PHE A 114 -7.31 15.45 -10.90
N THR A 115 -5.99 15.41 -10.90
CA THR A 115 -5.21 16.12 -11.92
C THR A 115 -5.43 15.48 -13.30
N PRO A 116 -5.16 16.21 -14.40
CA PRO A 116 -5.06 15.59 -15.72
C PRO A 116 -3.97 14.51 -15.75
N TRP A 117 -4.14 13.53 -16.63
CA TRP A 117 -3.10 12.55 -16.92
C TRP A 117 -1.89 13.23 -17.57
N GLN A 118 -0.71 13.00 -17.03
CA GLN A 118 0.57 13.48 -17.53
C GLN A 118 1.47 12.30 -17.88
N PRO A 119 2.34 12.43 -18.90
CA PRO A 119 3.38 11.44 -19.15
C PRO A 119 4.24 11.21 -17.91
N LEU A 120 4.67 9.96 -17.70
CA LEU A 120 5.70 9.66 -16.70
C LEU A 120 7.00 10.42 -17.03
N PRO A 121 7.83 10.72 -16.01
CA PRO A 121 9.14 11.32 -16.26
C PRO A 121 9.99 10.41 -17.17
N GLU A 122 10.84 11.03 -17.99
CA GLU A 122 11.82 10.32 -18.83
C GLU A 122 13.21 10.95 -18.58
N PRO A 123 14.27 10.14 -18.36
CA PRO A 123 14.29 8.67 -18.30
C PRO A 123 13.82 8.13 -16.93
N THR A 124 13.34 6.87 -16.90
CA THR A 124 13.06 6.13 -15.66
C THR A 124 13.70 4.74 -15.70
N ASP A 125 14.15 4.29 -14.53
CA ASP A 125 14.79 2.99 -14.31
C ASP A 125 13.80 1.97 -13.72
N VAL A 126 12.79 2.44 -12.97
CA VAL A 126 11.82 1.60 -12.26
C VAL A 126 10.48 2.32 -12.11
N LEU A 127 9.36 1.58 -12.15
CA LEU A 127 8.07 2.10 -11.72
C LEU A 127 7.82 1.68 -10.27
N PHE A 128 7.48 2.65 -9.44
CA PHE A 128 7.14 2.45 -8.04
C PHE A 128 5.69 2.80 -7.80
N TYR A 129 4.87 1.78 -7.50
CA TYR A 129 3.48 1.93 -7.13
C TYR A 129 3.30 1.85 -5.62
N GLU A 130 2.49 2.73 -5.05
CA GLU A 130 2.02 2.64 -3.66
C GLU A 130 0.50 2.80 -3.62
N GLY A 131 -0.20 1.82 -3.04
CA GLY A 131 -1.66 1.91 -2.91
C GLY A 131 -2.31 0.68 -2.30
N LEU A 132 -3.64 0.59 -2.40
CA LEU A 132 -4.42 -0.52 -1.86
C LEU A 132 -4.44 -1.75 -2.76
N HIS A 133 -4.07 -1.63 -4.05
CA HIS A 133 -4.40 -2.63 -5.08
C HIS A 133 -3.21 -3.09 -5.92
N GLY A 134 -1.98 -2.92 -5.43
CA GLY A 134 -0.76 -3.27 -6.16
C GLY A 134 -0.63 -4.76 -6.50
N GLY A 135 -1.37 -5.63 -5.82
CA GLY A 135 -1.39 -7.08 -6.05
C GLY A 135 -2.80 -7.64 -6.30
N VAL A 136 -3.74 -6.81 -6.78
CA VAL A 136 -5.13 -7.21 -6.98
C VAL A 136 -5.26 -8.22 -8.13
N VAL A 137 -6.11 -9.23 -7.93
CA VAL A 137 -6.47 -10.22 -8.94
C VAL A 137 -7.97 -10.41 -8.90
N THR A 138 -8.59 -10.33 -10.06
CA THR A 138 -10.02 -10.53 -10.32
C THR A 138 -10.18 -11.51 -11.48
N PRO A 139 -11.38 -12.00 -11.79
CA PRO A 139 -11.58 -12.84 -12.96
C PRO A 139 -11.24 -12.14 -14.29
N GLN A 140 -11.26 -10.80 -14.33
CA GLN A 140 -11.01 -10.01 -15.54
C GLN A 140 -9.59 -9.43 -15.62
N HIS A 141 -8.94 -9.18 -14.48
CA HIS A 141 -7.68 -8.45 -14.40
C HIS A 141 -6.74 -9.10 -13.38
N ASN A 142 -5.46 -9.23 -13.71
CA ASN A 142 -4.43 -9.75 -12.84
C ASN A 142 -3.25 -8.77 -12.80
N VAL A 143 -3.33 -7.79 -11.90
CA VAL A 143 -2.27 -6.77 -11.73
C VAL A 143 -0.98 -7.41 -11.20
N ALA A 144 -1.11 -8.39 -10.29
CA ALA A 144 0.01 -9.01 -9.61
C ALA A 144 1.03 -9.67 -10.56
N GLN A 145 0.61 -10.20 -11.71
CA GLN A 145 1.51 -10.84 -12.68
C GLN A 145 2.49 -9.86 -13.37
N HIS A 146 2.21 -8.56 -13.28
CA HIS A 146 3.02 -7.50 -13.89
C HIS A 146 3.97 -6.83 -12.90
N VAL A 147 4.03 -7.32 -11.65
CA VAL A 147 4.89 -6.78 -10.60
C VAL A 147 6.08 -7.70 -10.36
N ASP A 148 7.29 -7.14 -10.42
CA ASP A 148 8.53 -7.87 -10.19
C ASP A 148 8.92 -7.92 -8.70
N LEU A 149 8.53 -6.90 -7.91
CA LEU A 149 8.64 -6.90 -6.45
C LEU A 149 7.35 -6.38 -5.79
N LEU A 150 6.50 -7.29 -5.33
CA LEU A 150 5.28 -6.98 -4.58
C LEU A 150 5.52 -7.04 -3.06
N VAL A 151 5.35 -5.91 -2.36
CA VAL A 151 5.52 -5.78 -0.90
C VAL A 151 4.19 -5.45 -0.25
N GLY A 152 3.81 -6.24 0.76
CA GLY A 152 2.61 -6.00 1.58
C GLY A 152 2.98 -5.21 2.82
N VAL A 153 2.25 -4.13 3.12
CA VAL A 153 2.42 -3.35 4.35
C VAL A 153 1.05 -3.19 5.00
N VAL A 154 0.81 -3.87 6.11
CA VAL A 154 -0.53 -4.04 6.64
C VAL A 154 -0.55 -3.98 8.17
N PRO A 155 -1.50 -3.28 8.82
CA PRO A 155 -1.69 -3.41 10.25
C PRO A 155 -2.52 -4.67 10.53
N ILE A 156 -2.54 -5.18 11.76
CA ILE A 156 -3.63 -6.10 12.13
C ILE A 156 -4.99 -5.38 11.98
N VAL A 157 -6.04 -6.14 11.68
CA VAL A 157 -7.39 -5.61 11.42
C VAL A 157 -7.85 -4.65 12.52
N ASN A 158 -7.62 -4.99 13.79
CA ASN A 158 -7.99 -4.14 14.91
C ASN A 158 -7.29 -2.78 14.87
N LEU A 159 -5.99 -2.74 14.53
CA LEU A 159 -5.25 -1.50 14.39
C LEU A 159 -5.76 -0.68 13.20
N GLU A 160 -6.09 -1.34 12.08
CA GLU A 160 -6.67 -0.67 10.91
C GLU A 160 -7.99 0.04 11.28
N TRP A 161 -8.86 -0.62 12.05
CA TRP A 161 -10.12 -0.03 12.52
C TRP A 161 -9.91 1.10 13.52
N ILE A 162 -8.96 0.97 14.45
CA ILE A 162 -8.59 2.05 15.39
C ILE A 162 -8.14 3.29 14.61
N GLN A 163 -7.29 3.10 13.59
CA GLN A 163 -6.79 4.18 12.75
C GLN A 163 -7.91 4.86 11.97
N LYS A 164 -8.79 4.06 11.34
CA LYS A 164 -9.96 4.59 10.62
C LYS A 164 -10.88 5.37 11.55
N LEU A 165 -11.19 4.83 12.73
CA LEU A 165 -12.04 5.49 13.73
C LEU A 165 -11.47 6.83 14.16
N ILE A 166 -10.20 6.87 14.55
CA ILE A 166 -9.57 8.09 15.05
C ILE A 166 -9.54 9.13 13.94
N ARG A 167 -9.04 8.78 12.75
CA ARG A 167 -8.98 9.70 11.59
C ARG A 167 -10.35 10.26 11.23
N ASP A 168 -11.35 9.41 11.08
CA ASP A 168 -12.67 9.83 10.60
C ASP A 168 -13.45 10.61 11.68
N THR A 169 -13.20 10.39 12.98
CA THR A 169 -13.80 11.17 14.07
C THR A 169 -13.08 12.49 14.34
N SER A 170 -11.73 12.52 14.29
CA SER A 170 -10.95 13.72 14.61
C SER A 170 -10.83 14.70 13.45
N GLU A 171 -10.60 14.20 12.22
CA GLU A 171 -10.32 15.05 11.05
C GLU A 171 -11.59 15.35 10.24
N ARG A 172 -12.55 14.42 10.23
CA ARG A 172 -13.75 14.51 9.37
C ARG A 172 -15.04 14.75 10.14
N GLY A 173 -15.00 14.70 11.47
CA GLY A 173 -16.16 14.97 12.34
C GLY A 173 -17.29 13.94 12.23
N HIS A 174 -17.01 12.72 11.76
CA HIS A 174 -18.01 11.67 11.71
C HIS A 174 -18.34 11.14 13.11
N SER A 175 -19.58 10.69 13.31
CA SER A 175 -19.93 9.98 14.55
C SER A 175 -19.30 8.58 14.57
N ARG A 176 -19.12 8.01 15.76
CA ARG A 176 -18.56 6.66 15.90
C ARG A 176 -19.42 5.61 15.22
N GLU A 177 -20.74 5.76 15.36
CA GLU A 177 -21.73 4.87 14.76
C GLU A 177 -21.58 4.87 13.24
N ALA A 178 -21.45 6.04 12.62
CA ALA A 178 -21.27 6.16 11.17
C ALA A 178 -19.99 5.46 10.69
N VAL A 179 -18.91 5.50 11.47
CA VAL A 179 -17.66 4.80 11.14
C VAL A 179 -17.81 3.28 11.29
N MET A 180 -18.42 2.80 12.38
CA MET A 180 -18.70 1.37 12.58
C MET A 180 -19.51 0.80 11.42
N ASP A 181 -20.57 1.51 11.06
CA ASP A 181 -21.41 1.23 9.92
C ASP A 181 -20.62 1.16 8.60
N SER A 182 -19.70 2.11 8.40
CA SER A 182 -18.82 2.10 7.22
C SER A 182 -17.88 0.90 7.21
N VAL A 183 -17.34 0.49 8.37
CA VAL A 183 -16.46 -0.69 8.47
C VAL A 183 -17.21 -1.92 8.02
N VAL A 184 -18.38 -2.20 8.61
CA VAL A 184 -19.19 -3.38 8.28
C VAL A 184 -19.51 -3.44 6.78
N ARG A 185 -19.92 -2.31 6.20
CA ARG A 185 -20.25 -2.22 4.77
C ARG A 185 -19.06 -2.47 3.84
N SER A 186 -17.84 -2.21 4.30
CA SER A 186 -16.62 -2.41 3.52
C SER A 186 -15.98 -3.79 3.69
N MET A 187 -16.45 -4.60 4.63
CA MET A 187 -15.81 -5.88 4.99
C MET A 187 -15.83 -6.89 3.86
N GLU A 188 -16.92 -6.94 3.07
CA GLU A 188 -17.00 -7.83 1.92
C GLU A 188 -15.90 -7.53 0.91
N ASP A 189 -15.76 -6.26 0.51
CA ASP A 189 -14.69 -5.85 -0.40
C ASP A 189 -13.30 -6.04 0.21
N TYR A 190 -13.13 -5.80 1.51
CA TYR A 190 -11.86 -6.02 2.20
C TYR A 190 -11.42 -7.48 2.11
N ILE A 191 -12.33 -8.41 2.41
CA ILE A 191 -12.07 -9.85 2.35
C ILE A 191 -11.78 -10.29 0.91
N ASN A 192 -12.54 -9.80 -0.07
CA ASN A 192 -12.45 -10.27 -1.45
C ASN A 192 -11.31 -9.62 -2.26
N TYR A 193 -10.94 -8.36 -1.97
CA TYR A 193 -10.01 -7.59 -2.80
C TYR A 193 -8.75 -7.12 -2.08
N ILE A 194 -8.76 -6.97 -0.75
CA ILE A 194 -7.56 -6.54 0.01
C ILE A 194 -6.79 -7.74 0.55
N THR A 195 -7.42 -8.57 1.39
CA THR A 195 -6.73 -9.68 2.07
C THR A 195 -6.02 -10.67 1.14
N PRO A 196 -6.55 -11.04 -0.05
CA PRO A 196 -5.90 -12.03 -0.90
C PRO A 196 -4.59 -11.53 -1.53
N GLN A 197 -4.37 -10.21 -1.56
CA GLN A 197 -3.12 -9.63 -2.10
C GLN A 197 -1.92 -10.02 -1.25
N PHE A 198 -2.07 -10.11 0.07
CA PHE A 198 -0.99 -10.51 0.98
C PHE A 198 -0.60 -11.99 0.84
N SER A 199 -1.42 -12.78 0.14
CA SER A 199 -1.10 -14.14 -0.30
C SER A 199 -0.27 -14.19 -1.58
N ARG A 200 -0.01 -13.04 -2.23
CA ARG A 200 0.75 -12.91 -3.49
C ARG A 200 2.05 -12.12 -3.37
N THR A 201 2.18 -11.30 -2.33
CA THR A 201 3.39 -10.52 -2.01
C THR A 201 4.64 -11.38 -1.83
N HIS A 202 5.82 -10.87 -2.18
CA HIS A 202 7.09 -11.53 -1.83
C HIS A 202 7.40 -11.34 -0.35
N LEU A 203 7.01 -10.19 0.23
CA LEU A 203 7.22 -9.84 1.62
C LEU A 203 5.97 -9.22 2.21
N ASN A 204 5.67 -9.53 3.47
CA ASN A 204 4.65 -8.81 4.24
C ASN A 204 5.29 -8.19 5.48
N PHE A 205 5.11 -6.88 5.65
CA PHE A 205 5.38 -6.13 6.87
C PHE A 205 4.06 -5.92 7.59
N GLN A 206 3.79 -6.76 8.59
CA GLN A 206 2.57 -6.70 9.38
C GLN A 206 2.81 -5.97 10.69
N ARG A 207 2.16 -4.83 10.91
CA ARG A 207 2.26 -4.08 12.18
C ARG A 207 1.28 -4.64 13.21
N VAL A 208 1.83 -5.05 14.36
CA VAL A 208 1.10 -5.70 15.46
C VAL A 208 1.32 -4.92 16.76
N PRO A 209 0.30 -4.19 17.26
CA PRO A 209 0.36 -3.60 18.60
C PRO A 209 0.51 -4.65 19.69
N THR A 210 1.30 -4.34 20.72
CA THR A 210 1.45 -5.14 21.96
C THR A 210 0.69 -4.56 23.14
N VAL A 211 -0.23 -3.64 22.86
CA VAL A 211 -1.20 -3.07 23.80
C VAL A 211 -2.59 -3.65 23.56
N ASP A 212 -3.51 -3.43 24.49
CA ASP A 212 -4.88 -3.91 24.37
C ASP A 212 -5.62 -3.21 23.22
N THR A 213 -5.88 -3.98 22.16
CA THR A 213 -6.67 -3.58 20.99
C THR A 213 -7.92 -4.45 20.83
N SER A 214 -8.34 -5.16 21.88
CA SER A 214 -9.46 -6.11 21.85
C SER A 214 -10.80 -5.46 21.46
N ASN A 215 -11.02 -4.20 21.87
CA ASN A 215 -12.14 -3.38 21.43
C ASN A 215 -11.64 -2.15 20.64
N PRO A 216 -11.49 -2.24 19.31
CA PRO A 216 -10.98 -1.14 18.49
C PRO A 216 -11.91 0.08 18.45
N PHE A 217 -13.21 -0.10 18.74
CA PHE A 217 -14.19 0.99 18.73
C PHE A 217 -14.21 1.82 20.03
N ALA A 218 -13.55 1.33 21.08
CA ALA A 218 -13.36 2.04 22.34
C ALA A 218 -11.96 2.66 22.48
N ALA A 219 -11.09 2.51 21.47
CA ALA A 219 -9.73 3.03 21.50
C ALA A 219 -9.71 4.55 21.62
N LYS A 220 -8.75 5.06 22.41
CA LYS A 220 -8.54 6.50 22.65
C LYS A 220 -7.42 7.09 21.80
N GLY A 221 -6.55 6.24 21.26
CA GLY A 221 -5.36 6.62 20.53
C GLY A 221 -4.91 5.49 19.62
N ILE A 222 -4.15 5.84 18.59
CA ILE A 222 -3.48 4.88 17.74
C ILE A 222 -2.24 4.41 18.51
N PRO A 223 -2.05 3.10 18.74
CA PRO A 223 -0.81 2.59 19.32
C PRO A 223 0.41 3.16 18.59
N SER A 224 1.42 3.57 19.34
CA SER A 224 2.68 4.09 18.80
C SER A 224 3.53 2.98 18.18
N LEU A 225 4.64 3.36 17.55
CA LEU A 225 5.61 2.38 17.03
C LEU A 225 6.33 1.62 18.15
N ASP A 226 6.54 2.25 19.30
CA ASP A 226 7.17 1.61 20.46
C ASP A 226 6.23 0.63 21.18
N GLU A 227 4.92 0.84 21.05
CA GLU A 227 3.85 -0.07 21.49
C GLU A 227 3.52 -1.14 20.43
N SER A 228 4.37 -1.32 19.43
CA SER A 228 4.14 -2.27 18.33
C SER A 228 5.39 -3.07 17.98
N PHE A 229 5.17 -4.28 17.47
CA PHE A 229 6.14 -4.99 16.65
C PHE A 229 5.73 -4.94 15.17
N VAL A 230 6.67 -5.23 14.29
CA VAL A 230 6.44 -5.51 12.89
C VAL A 230 6.88 -6.94 12.60
N VAL A 231 5.95 -7.75 12.13
CA VAL A 231 6.17 -9.12 11.69
C VAL A 231 6.49 -9.08 10.20
N ILE A 232 7.71 -9.48 9.84
CA ILE A 232 8.22 -9.50 8.48
C ILE A 232 8.21 -10.95 8.01
N HIS A 233 7.29 -11.29 7.12
CA HIS A 233 7.18 -12.61 6.53
C HIS A 233 7.77 -12.63 5.11
N PHE A 234 8.63 -13.60 4.85
CA PHE A 234 9.31 -13.81 3.58
C PHE A 234 8.64 -14.98 2.84
N ARG A 235 8.11 -14.75 1.64
CA ARG A 235 7.51 -15.80 0.80
C ARG A 235 8.50 -16.22 -0.26
N ASN A 236 8.93 -17.47 -0.22
CA ASN A 236 9.80 -18.08 -1.24
C ASN A 236 10.96 -17.14 -1.59
N LEU A 237 11.61 -16.58 -0.58
CA LEU A 237 12.80 -15.74 -0.74
C LEU A 237 13.97 -16.51 -0.14
N GLU A 238 14.87 -16.95 -1.02
CA GLU A 238 16.10 -17.61 -0.61
C GLU A 238 17.22 -16.59 -0.32
N GLY A 239 18.18 -16.99 0.50
CA GLY A 239 19.38 -16.18 0.78
C GLY A 239 19.18 -15.04 1.77
N ILE A 240 18.11 -15.06 2.58
CA ILE A 240 17.93 -14.10 3.67
C ILE A 240 18.88 -14.44 4.83
N ASP A 241 19.81 -13.55 5.12
CA ASP A 241 20.75 -13.68 6.24
C ASP A 241 20.09 -13.23 7.56
N PHE A 242 19.33 -14.15 8.17
CA PHE A 242 18.71 -13.91 9.48
C PHE A 242 19.73 -13.57 10.58
N PRO A 243 20.87 -14.27 10.72
CA PRO A 243 21.90 -13.88 11.69
C PRO A 243 22.34 -12.42 11.57
N TRP A 244 22.60 -11.94 10.36
CA TRP A 244 22.95 -10.55 10.12
C TRP A 244 21.81 -9.59 10.46
N LEU A 245 20.59 -9.90 10.02
CA LEU A 245 19.40 -9.08 10.32
C LEU A 245 19.17 -8.96 11.84
N LEU A 246 19.32 -10.05 12.60
CA LEU A 246 19.19 -10.07 14.05
C LEU A 246 20.25 -9.18 14.73
N ALA A 247 21.49 -9.22 14.22
CA ALA A 247 22.59 -8.39 14.74
C ALA A 247 22.35 -6.90 14.49
N MET A 248 21.87 -6.54 13.29
CA MET A 248 21.60 -5.15 12.91
C MET A 248 20.34 -4.60 13.59
N LEU A 249 19.31 -5.41 13.75
CA LEU A 249 18.00 -5.03 14.27
C LEU A 249 17.87 -5.46 15.74
N GLN A 250 18.60 -4.81 16.65
CA GLN A 250 18.57 -5.22 18.07
C GLN A 250 17.14 -5.30 18.63
N GLY A 251 16.86 -6.34 19.41
CA GLY A 251 15.52 -6.62 19.94
C GLY A 251 14.59 -7.33 18.95
N SER A 252 15.08 -7.67 17.75
CA SER A 252 14.39 -8.58 16.83
C SER A 252 14.59 -10.04 17.23
N PHE A 253 13.67 -10.89 16.79
CA PHE A 253 13.72 -12.33 16.99
C PHE A 253 13.01 -13.07 15.86
N ILE A 254 13.32 -14.36 15.69
CA ILE A 254 12.67 -15.22 14.70
C ILE A 254 11.48 -15.89 15.36
N SER A 255 10.27 -15.69 14.83
CA SER A 255 9.04 -16.34 15.34
C SER A 255 8.69 -17.61 14.57
N HIS A 256 9.13 -17.72 13.32
CA HIS A 256 8.95 -18.89 12.45
C HIS A 256 10.08 -18.91 11.41
N ILE A 257 10.29 -20.05 10.73
CA ILE A 257 11.46 -20.25 9.83
C ILE A 257 11.64 -19.14 8.77
N ASN A 258 10.52 -18.57 8.28
CA ASN A 258 10.51 -17.51 7.27
C ASN A 258 9.91 -16.20 7.83
N THR A 259 10.06 -15.96 9.13
CA THR A 259 9.43 -14.81 9.79
C THR A 259 10.35 -14.17 10.83
N LEU A 260 10.69 -12.91 10.58
CA LEU A 260 11.43 -12.05 11.49
C LEU A 260 10.45 -11.09 12.19
N VAL A 261 10.57 -10.92 13.50
CA VAL A 261 9.81 -9.92 14.26
C VAL A 261 10.77 -8.82 14.69
N VAL A 262 10.44 -7.56 14.39
CA VAL A 262 11.28 -6.40 14.69
C VAL A 262 10.51 -5.36 15.51
N PRO A 263 11.15 -4.63 16.45
CA PRO A 263 10.52 -3.51 17.14
C PRO A 263 9.96 -2.49 16.16
N GLY A 264 8.76 -1.94 16.41
CA GLY A 264 8.09 -1.03 15.47
C GLY A 264 8.90 0.22 15.14
N GLY A 265 9.63 0.78 16.10
CA GLY A 265 10.55 1.90 15.88
C GLY A 265 11.70 1.60 14.89
N LYS A 266 11.96 0.32 14.59
CA LYS A 266 13.00 -0.12 13.64
C LYS A 266 12.45 -0.53 12.27
N MET A 267 11.16 -0.36 12.02
CA MET A 267 10.51 -0.72 10.75
C MET A 267 11.23 -0.12 9.53
N GLY A 268 11.52 1.19 9.56
CA GLY A 268 12.20 1.87 8.45
C GLY A 268 13.60 1.29 8.17
N LEU A 269 14.39 1.06 9.21
CA LEU A 269 15.71 0.44 9.07
C LEU A 269 15.61 -0.99 8.54
N ALA A 270 14.66 -1.79 9.04
CA ALA A 270 14.44 -3.15 8.56
C ALA A 270 14.05 -3.16 7.08
N MET A 271 13.18 -2.24 6.65
CA MET A 271 12.84 -2.07 5.23
C MET A 271 14.06 -1.72 4.39
N GLU A 272 14.89 -0.77 4.82
CA GLU A 272 16.11 -0.40 4.10
C GLU A 272 17.07 -1.60 3.95
N LEU A 273 17.36 -2.32 5.04
CA LEU A 273 18.30 -3.46 5.03
C LEU A 273 17.80 -4.65 4.18
N ILE A 274 16.49 -4.90 4.17
CA ILE A 274 15.90 -6.05 3.46
C ILE A 274 15.60 -5.70 2.00
N MET A 275 15.06 -4.51 1.72
CA MET A 275 14.64 -4.14 0.36
C MET A 275 15.83 -3.74 -0.51
N LEU A 276 16.87 -3.09 0.02
CA LEU A 276 18.03 -2.66 -0.75
C LEU A 276 18.66 -3.78 -1.60
N PRO A 277 19.03 -4.96 -1.05
CA PRO A 277 19.60 -6.04 -1.86
C PRO A 277 18.59 -6.63 -2.86
N LEU A 278 17.29 -6.58 -2.58
CA LEU A 278 16.26 -7.06 -3.51
C LEU A 278 16.10 -6.10 -4.70
N VAL A 279 16.12 -4.79 -4.45
CA VAL A 279 16.09 -3.79 -5.52
C VAL A 279 17.37 -3.89 -6.37
N GLN A 280 18.54 -4.11 -5.77
CA GLN A 280 19.78 -4.38 -6.51
C GLN A 280 19.66 -5.61 -7.41
N ARG A 281 19.20 -6.75 -6.86
CA ARG A 281 18.95 -7.98 -7.65
C ARG A 281 18.00 -7.71 -8.81
N LEU A 282 16.95 -6.94 -8.58
CA LEU A 282 15.97 -6.58 -9.59
C LEU A 282 16.59 -5.74 -10.72
N MET A 283 17.43 -4.75 -10.38
CA MET A 283 18.14 -3.93 -11.38
C MET A 283 19.20 -4.73 -12.15
N GLU A 284 19.74 -5.81 -11.58
CA GLU A 284 20.60 -6.77 -12.28
C GLU A 284 19.82 -7.70 -13.23
N GLY A 285 18.50 -7.56 -13.34
CA GLY A 285 17.63 -8.39 -14.16
C GLY A 285 17.40 -9.79 -13.59
N LYS A 286 17.70 -10.01 -12.30
CA LYS A 286 17.45 -11.28 -11.61
C LYS A 286 16.03 -11.31 -11.07
N LYS A 287 15.40 -12.48 -11.16
CA LYS A 287 14.10 -12.70 -10.53
C LYS A 287 14.23 -12.71 -9.00
N ILE A 288 13.15 -12.27 -8.38
CA ILE A 288 12.95 -12.32 -6.93
C ILE A 288 12.36 -13.70 -6.60
N GLU A 289 13.25 -14.59 -6.19
CA GLU A 289 13.05 -15.97 -5.75
C GLU A 289 14.03 -16.21 -4.58
#